data_AF-A0A919JPX6-F1
#
_entry.id   AF-A0A919JPX6-F1
#
_cell.length_a   1.000
_cell.length_b   1.000
_cell.length_c   1.000
_cell.angle_alpha   90.00
_cell.angle_beta   90.00
_cell.angle_gamma   90.00
#
_symmetry.space_group_name_H-M   'P 1'
#
loop_
_entity.id
_entity.type
_entity.pdbx_description
1 polymer ?
#
loop_
_entity_poly.entity_id
_entity_poly.type
_entity_poly.pdbx_seq_one_letter_code
_entity_poly.pdbx_strand_id
1 'polypeptide(L)'
;MPAPAAAPRWPVDQAGDPAEVVGSTEAARVIGHPKSNRLPHGLLDIADEIEHNDDGTVKRRGWKRETLWHYASTVMARHSTTINGRLALDRTGIADRLGTHISRVDAFIAGAPDNGFPQPTEDRWYNADDIDAFAAAHEQQQRDTLTKIDYTGDPDDLVTKADIARIVGYRSPTNLNKSSLLDRLLELNKPEHNTTTPSGRTRMRWPRRTAWKAAEQRTGRTGRPPGTTRVIDRSGDPDELVDATEATRVLGYKRVANLPQALRDQPDEQGPPRKWKRATLWSHAASSTAE
;
A
#
# COMPACT_ATOMS: atom_id res chain seq x y z
N MET A 1 -30.06 5.98 35.47
CA MET A 1 -29.32 4.78 35.03
C MET A 1 -28.56 5.14 33.78
N PRO A 2 -27.22 5.07 33.76
CA PRO A 2 -26.47 5.30 32.52
C PRO A 2 -26.80 4.19 31.53
N ALA A 3 -27.06 4.56 30.27
CA ALA A 3 -27.25 3.62 29.18
C ALA A 3 -26.00 2.72 29.04
N PRO A 4 -26.16 1.44 28.68
CA PRO A 4 -25.01 0.58 28.43
C PRO A 4 -24.11 1.23 27.38
N ALA A 5 -22.82 1.34 27.70
CA ALA A 5 -21.82 1.83 26.77
C ALA A 5 -21.97 1.10 25.43
N ALA A 6 -22.13 1.86 24.35
CA ALA A 6 -22.18 1.29 23.01
C ALA A 6 -20.89 0.51 22.78
N ALA A 7 -21.02 -0.80 22.55
CA ALA A 7 -19.89 -1.68 22.27
C ALA A 7 -19.07 -1.10 21.10
N PRO A 8 -17.73 -1.22 21.13
CA PRO A 8 -16.88 -0.75 20.05
C PRO A 8 -17.36 -1.41 18.74
N ARG A 9 -17.72 -0.58 17.76
CA ARG A 9 -18.09 -1.04 16.42
C ARG A 9 -16.84 -1.56 15.72
N TRP A 10 -16.48 -2.79 16.02
CA TRP A 10 -16.17 -3.91 15.12
C TRP A 10 -15.68 -5.08 15.99
N PRO A 11 -16.55 -6.03 16.38
CA PRO A 11 -16.07 -7.27 16.97
C PRO A 11 -15.29 -8.02 15.90
N VAL A 12 -14.07 -8.45 16.22
CA VAL A 12 -13.37 -9.47 15.44
C VAL A 12 -14.35 -10.62 15.24
N ASP A 13 -14.60 -11.00 13.99
CA ASP A 13 -15.54 -12.08 13.72
C ASP A 13 -14.89 -13.41 14.10
N GLN A 14 -15.24 -13.90 15.29
CA GLN A 14 -14.78 -15.18 15.82
C GLN A 14 -15.59 -16.38 15.31
N ALA A 15 -16.51 -16.20 14.36
CA ALA A 15 -17.22 -17.30 13.74
C ALA A 15 -16.34 -18.04 12.72
N GLY A 16 -16.64 -19.33 12.53
CA GLY A 16 -16.02 -20.18 11.51
C GLY A 16 -15.00 -21.18 12.07
N ASP A 17 -14.47 -22.02 11.19
CA ASP A 17 -13.46 -23.02 11.53
C ASP A 17 -12.10 -22.34 11.71
N PRO A 18 -11.43 -22.46 12.89
CA PRO A 18 -10.12 -21.86 13.13
C PRO A 18 -9.05 -22.26 12.09
N ALA A 19 -9.15 -23.47 11.53
CA ALA A 19 -8.21 -23.98 10.54
C ALA A 19 -8.51 -23.53 9.10
N GLU A 20 -9.67 -22.90 8.85
CA GLU A 20 -10.05 -22.42 7.52
C GLU A 20 -9.09 -21.32 7.05
N VAL A 21 -8.47 -21.52 5.89
CA VAL A 21 -7.63 -20.51 5.23
C VAL A 21 -8.50 -19.59 4.38
N VAL A 22 -8.50 -18.31 4.73
CA VAL A 22 -9.28 -17.27 4.05
C VAL A 22 -8.40 -16.30 3.28
N GLY A 23 -8.91 -15.79 2.16
CA GLY A 23 -8.21 -14.77 1.35
C GLY A 23 -8.34 -13.35 1.93
N SER A 24 -7.63 -12.38 1.35
CA SER A 24 -7.51 -11.01 1.89
C SER A 24 -8.83 -10.26 2.10
N THR A 25 -9.86 -10.54 1.29
CA THR A 25 -11.20 -9.94 1.47
C THR A 25 -11.88 -10.42 2.74
N GLU A 26 -11.85 -11.72 2.97
CA GLU A 26 -12.45 -12.32 4.17
C GLU A 26 -11.60 -12.04 5.41
N ALA A 27 -10.26 -12.04 5.27
CA ALA A 27 -9.37 -11.58 6.33
C ALA A 27 -9.73 -10.16 6.78
N ALA A 28 -9.93 -9.22 5.85
CA ALA A 28 -10.30 -7.84 6.18
C ALA A 28 -11.65 -7.81 6.92
N ARG A 29 -12.63 -8.60 6.48
CA ARG A 29 -13.91 -8.72 7.17
C ARG A 29 -13.74 -9.24 8.61
N VAL A 30 -12.96 -10.30 8.80
CA VAL A 30 -12.72 -10.94 10.11
C VAL A 30 -12.10 -9.97 11.12
N ILE A 31 -11.12 -9.16 10.69
CA ILE A 31 -10.46 -8.19 11.58
C ILE A 31 -11.07 -6.78 11.54
N GLY A 32 -12.24 -6.60 10.90
CA GLY A 32 -12.98 -5.32 10.92
C GLY A 32 -12.42 -4.23 10.00
N HIS A 33 -11.66 -4.58 8.96
CA HIS A 33 -11.14 -3.64 7.97
C HIS A 33 -12.11 -3.45 6.80
N PRO A 34 -12.28 -2.21 6.30
CA PRO A 34 -13.26 -1.91 5.26
C PRO A 34 -12.86 -2.43 3.87
N LYS A 35 -11.57 -2.67 3.62
CA LYS A 35 -11.04 -3.11 2.31
C LYS A 35 -9.84 -4.03 2.50
N SER A 36 -9.73 -5.06 1.64
CA SER A 36 -8.61 -6.00 1.63
C SER A 36 -7.26 -5.38 1.31
N ASN A 37 -7.23 -4.28 0.56
CA ASN A 37 -6.00 -3.53 0.27
C ASN A 37 -5.55 -2.63 1.43
N ARG A 38 -6.22 -2.69 2.58
CA ARG A 38 -5.88 -1.98 3.82
C ARG A 38 -5.67 -2.93 5.00
N LEU A 39 -5.33 -4.18 4.71
CA LEU A 39 -4.89 -5.07 5.78
C LEU A 39 -3.63 -4.49 6.44
N PRO A 40 -3.51 -4.61 7.78
CA PRO A 40 -2.33 -4.15 8.51
C PRO A 40 -1.05 -4.77 7.95
N HIS A 41 0.03 -3.98 7.89
CA HIS A 41 1.30 -4.48 7.37
C HIS A 41 1.83 -5.66 8.19
N GLY A 42 1.74 -5.61 9.52
CA GLY A 42 2.14 -6.72 10.38
C GLY A 42 1.35 -8.00 10.14
N LEU A 43 0.11 -7.91 9.65
CA LEU A 43 -0.68 -9.08 9.26
C LEU A 43 -0.17 -9.69 7.94
N LEU A 44 0.29 -8.86 7.00
CA LEU A 44 0.82 -9.32 5.71
C LEU A 44 2.08 -10.18 5.85
N ASP A 45 2.83 -9.98 6.93
CA ASP A 45 4.08 -10.68 7.25
C ASP A 45 3.85 -12.06 7.90
N ILE A 46 2.65 -12.32 8.41
CA ILE A 46 2.29 -13.57 9.10
C ILE A 46 1.26 -14.40 8.30
N ALA A 47 1.26 -14.26 6.97
CA ALA A 47 0.40 -15.08 6.11
C ALA A 47 0.76 -16.56 6.23
N ASP A 48 -0.26 -17.40 6.47
CA ASP A 48 -0.12 -18.86 6.53
C ASP A 48 0.17 -19.46 5.16
N GLU A 49 -0.37 -18.83 4.10
CA GLU A 49 -0.15 -19.25 2.71
C GLU A 49 0.22 -18.06 1.83
N ILE A 50 1.22 -18.24 0.96
CA ILE A 50 1.65 -17.24 -0.02
C ILE A 50 1.77 -17.89 -1.40
N GLU A 51 0.87 -17.53 -2.30
CA GLU A 51 0.94 -17.89 -3.71
C GLU A 51 1.78 -16.86 -4.45
N HIS A 52 2.73 -17.31 -5.26
CA HIS A 52 3.60 -16.46 -6.07
C HIS A 52 3.23 -16.58 -7.55
N ASN A 53 3.43 -15.50 -8.31
CA ASN A 53 3.46 -15.52 -9.76
C ASN A 53 4.78 -16.14 -10.25
N ASP A 54 4.85 -16.47 -11.53
CA ASP A 54 6.06 -17.03 -12.17
C ASP A 54 7.27 -16.09 -12.10
N ASP A 55 7.04 -14.78 -11.92
CA ASP A 55 8.09 -13.76 -11.73
C ASP A 55 8.54 -13.59 -10.27
N GLY A 56 8.06 -14.44 -9.36
CA GLY A 56 8.37 -14.41 -7.94
C GLY A 56 7.62 -13.33 -7.15
N THR A 57 6.72 -12.57 -7.77
CA THR A 57 5.89 -11.60 -7.04
C THR A 57 4.74 -12.30 -6.32
N VAL A 58 4.31 -11.77 -5.16
CA VAL A 58 3.19 -12.36 -4.42
C VAL A 58 1.88 -12.14 -5.18
N LYS A 59 1.25 -13.24 -5.59
CA LYS A 59 -0.06 -13.29 -6.25
C LYS A 59 -1.20 -13.23 -5.25
N ARG A 60 -1.12 -14.04 -4.18
CA ARG A 60 -2.17 -14.16 -3.16
C ARG A 60 -1.56 -14.47 -1.79
N ARG A 61 -2.23 -14.00 -0.74
CA ARG A 61 -1.99 -14.41 0.65
C ARG A 61 -3.25 -15.05 1.23
N GLY A 62 -3.06 -16.06 2.06
CA GLY A 62 -4.08 -16.73 2.85
C GLY A 62 -3.72 -16.73 4.33
N TRP A 63 -4.73 -16.65 5.19
CA TRP A 63 -4.57 -16.71 6.64
C TRP A 63 -5.59 -17.67 7.23
N LYS A 64 -5.19 -18.47 8.19
CA LYS A 64 -6.13 -19.21 9.04
C LYS A 64 -6.94 -18.22 9.88
N ARG A 65 -8.20 -18.54 10.15
CA ARG A 65 -9.05 -17.74 11.05
C ARG A 65 -8.40 -17.58 12.43
N GLU A 66 -7.77 -18.63 12.95
CA GLU A 66 -7.02 -18.58 14.21
C GLU A 66 -5.88 -17.55 14.19
N THR A 67 -5.10 -17.48 13.11
CA THR A 67 -4.03 -16.48 12.92
C THR A 67 -4.60 -15.06 12.98
N LEU A 68 -5.74 -14.83 12.33
CA LEU A 68 -6.43 -13.53 12.33
C LEU A 68 -6.92 -13.14 13.73
N TRP A 69 -7.50 -14.08 14.48
CA TRP A 69 -7.95 -13.86 15.85
C TRP A 69 -6.78 -13.63 16.82
N HIS A 70 -5.70 -14.40 16.66
CA HIS A 70 -4.49 -14.23 17.47
C HIS A 70 -3.88 -12.84 17.21
N TYR A 71 -3.72 -12.45 15.95
CA TYR A 71 -3.23 -11.12 15.59
C TYR A 71 -4.09 -10.00 16.20
N ALA A 72 -5.41 -10.10 16.10
CA ALA A 72 -6.31 -9.08 16.64
C ALA A 72 -6.26 -9.03 18.18
N SER A 73 -6.23 -10.18 18.86
CA SER A 73 -6.20 -10.26 20.33
C SER A 73 -4.86 -9.87 20.96
N THR A 74 -3.76 -9.95 20.20
CA THR A 74 -2.41 -9.71 20.73
C THR A 74 -1.77 -8.44 20.21
N VAL A 75 -1.76 -8.22 18.90
CA VAL A 75 -1.08 -7.09 18.27
C VAL A 75 -1.97 -5.87 18.31
N MET A 76 -3.20 -5.96 17.79
CA MET A 76 -4.11 -4.80 17.77
C MET A 76 -4.51 -4.36 19.18
N ALA A 77 -4.72 -5.30 20.10
CA ALA A 77 -5.05 -4.99 21.49
C ALA A 77 -3.96 -4.21 22.23
N ARG A 78 -2.67 -4.42 21.91
CA ARG A 78 -1.55 -3.66 22.53
C ARG A 78 -1.48 -2.20 22.11
N HIS A 79 -2.03 -1.91 20.93
CA HIS A 79 -1.98 -0.59 20.29
C HIS A 79 -3.32 0.16 20.39
N SER A 80 -4.21 -0.34 21.24
CA SER A 80 -5.49 0.28 21.53
C SER A 80 -5.74 0.31 23.04
N THR A 81 -6.51 1.29 23.47
CA THR A 81 -7.00 1.41 24.84
C THR A 81 -8.38 2.06 24.83
N THR A 82 -9.02 2.20 25.98
CA THR A 82 -10.27 2.94 26.12
C THR A 82 -10.03 4.17 26.96
N ILE A 83 -10.27 5.36 26.40
CA ILE A 83 -10.17 6.65 27.08
C ILE A 83 -11.56 7.28 27.06
N ASN A 84 -12.10 7.63 28.23
CA ASN A 84 -13.43 8.22 28.36
C ASN A 84 -14.55 7.43 27.65
N GLY A 85 -14.45 6.08 27.65
CA GLY A 85 -15.41 5.20 26.99
C GLY A 85 -15.29 5.15 25.45
N ARG A 86 -14.30 5.83 24.86
CA ARG A 86 -13.99 5.79 23.42
C ARG A 86 -12.73 4.97 23.18
N LEU A 87 -12.73 4.22 22.07
CA LEU A 87 -11.55 3.51 21.62
C LEU A 87 -10.46 4.54 21.24
N ALA A 88 -9.28 4.42 21.82
CA ALA A 88 -8.13 5.25 21.54
C ALA A 88 -6.96 4.40 21.04
N LEU A 89 -6.15 4.96 20.14
CA LEU A 89 -5.09 4.27 19.41
C LEU A 89 -3.76 5.01 19.57
N ASP A 90 -2.68 4.25 19.73
CA ASP A 90 -1.33 4.81 19.63
C ASP A 90 -0.91 4.91 18.16
N ARG A 91 0.30 5.42 17.89
CA ARG A 91 0.83 5.58 16.52
C ARG A 91 0.76 4.29 15.70
N THR A 92 1.08 3.15 16.30
CA THR A 92 1.04 1.85 15.63
C THR A 92 -0.40 1.42 15.38
N GLY A 93 -1.29 1.63 16.35
CA GLY A 93 -2.72 1.33 16.20
C GLY A 93 -3.39 2.15 15.10
N ILE A 94 -2.96 3.40 14.91
CA ILE A 94 -3.39 4.25 13.79
C ILE A 94 -2.86 3.70 12.47
N ALA A 95 -1.58 3.31 12.42
CA ALA A 95 -0.95 2.77 11.21
C ALA A 95 -1.66 1.48 10.75
N ASP A 96 -1.90 0.56 11.69
CA ASP A 96 -2.65 -0.66 11.45
C ASP A 96 -4.07 -0.34 10.98
N ARG A 97 -4.80 0.51 11.72
CA ARG A 97 -6.19 0.89 11.39
C ARG A 97 -6.33 1.49 9.98
N LEU A 98 -5.41 2.37 9.60
CA LEU A 98 -5.45 3.04 8.29
C LEU A 98 -4.87 2.16 7.18
N GLY A 99 -4.27 1.00 7.51
CA GLY A 99 -3.54 0.18 6.55
C GLY A 99 -2.37 0.95 5.93
N THR A 100 -1.62 1.69 6.74
CA THR A 100 -0.51 2.54 6.30
C THR A 100 0.76 2.32 7.11
N HIS A 101 1.84 2.99 6.74
CA HIS A 101 3.13 2.88 7.44
C HIS A 101 3.19 3.89 8.60
N ILE A 102 3.90 3.54 9.69
CA ILE A 102 4.06 4.41 10.87
C ILE A 102 4.64 5.77 10.48
N SER A 103 5.63 5.82 9.58
CA SER A 103 6.18 7.09 9.09
C SER A 103 5.15 8.00 8.41
N ARG A 104 4.09 7.43 7.82
CA ARG A 104 2.99 8.20 7.26
C ARG A 104 2.07 8.76 8.35
N VAL A 105 1.90 8.03 9.44
CA VAL A 105 1.23 8.53 10.65
C VAL A 105 2.05 9.66 11.28
N ASP A 106 3.38 9.53 11.37
CA ASP A 106 4.26 10.58 11.87
C ASP A 106 4.14 11.86 11.04
N ALA A 107 4.08 11.73 9.71
CA ALA A 107 3.85 12.86 8.82
C ALA A 107 2.48 13.51 9.03
N PHE A 108 1.43 12.72 9.33
CA PHE A 108 0.12 13.28 9.68
C PHE A 108 0.16 14.03 11.00
N ILE A 109 0.81 13.48 12.03
CA ILE A 109 0.96 14.11 13.35
C ILE A 109 1.77 15.40 13.24
N ALA A 110 2.88 15.39 12.49
CA ALA A 110 3.74 16.57 12.32
C ALA A 110 3.05 17.72 11.57
N GLY A 111 2.07 17.41 10.72
CA GLY A 111 1.27 18.41 10.01
C GLY A 111 0.00 18.85 10.73
N ALA A 112 -0.25 18.34 11.95
CA ALA A 112 -1.44 18.70 12.73
C ALA A 112 -1.25 20.07 13.41
N PRO A 113 -2.31 20.90 13.53
CA PRO A 113 -3.68 20.66 13.09
C PRO A 113 -3.96 21.09 11.65
N ASP A 114 -2.99 21.67 10.94
CA ASP A 114 -3.20 22.32 9.63
C ASP A 114 -3.71 21.36 8.55
N ASN A 115 -3.36 20.08 8.63
CA ASN A 115 -3.85 19.03 7.73
C ASN A 115 -5.19 18.41 8.17
N GLY A 116 -5.80 18.88 9.26
CA GLY A 116 -7.04 18.35 9.81
C GLY A 116 -6.88 17.03 10.59
N PHE A 117 -5.65 16.57 10.85
CA PHE A 117 -5.41 15.41 11.69
C PHE A 117 -5.78 15.73 13.15
N PRO A 118 -6.46 14.81 13.87
CA PRO A 118 -6.93 15.08 15.22
C PRO A 118 -5.78 15.28 16.19
N GLN A 119 -6.00 16.09 17.22
CA GLN A 119 -5.08 16.22 18.33
C GLN A 119 -5.16 14.96 19.22
N PRO A 120 -4.07 14.60 19.92
CA PRO A 120 -4.12 13.50 20.88
C PRO A 120 -5.12 13.83 21.99
N THR A 121 -5.87 12.82 22.41
CA THR A 121 -6.84 12.91 23.50
C THR A 121 -6.14 12.89 24.85
N GLU A 122 -5.14 12.02 25.01
CA GLU A 122 -4.24 11.99 26.16
C GLU A 122 -2.86 11.51 25.72
N ASP A 123 -1.82 12.30 25.99
CA ASP A 123 -0.42 11.98 25.67
C ASP A 123 -0.23 11.51 24.21
N ARG A 124 -0.04 10.20 23.99
CA ARG A 124 0.20 9.58 22.68
C ARG A 124 -1.03 8.94 22.03
N TRP A 125 -2.21 9.06 22.64
CA TRP A 125 -3.44 8.37 22.25
C TRP A 125 -4.40 9.26 21.47
N TYR A 126 -4.98 8.73 20.40
CA TYR A 126 -5.93 9.40 19.51
C TYR A 126 -7.23 8.61 19.45
N ASN A 127 -8.40 9.26 19.56
CA ASN A 127 -9.65 8.50 19.43
C ASN A 127 -9.79 7.92 18.02
N ALA A 128 -10.19 6.66 17.94
CA ALA A 128 -10.28 5.91 16.70
C ALA A 128 -11.31 6.47 15.71
N ASP A 129 -12.42 7.01 16.23
CA ASP A 129 -13.47 7.66 15.44
C ASP A 129 -13.03 9.00 14.85
N ASP A 130 -12.24 9.78 15.57
CA ASP A 130 -11.63 11.01 15.06
C ASP A 130 -10.63 10.69 13.92
N ILE A 131 -9.87 9.60 14.07
CA ILE A 131 -8.95 9.07 13.04
C ILE A 131 -9.72 8.59 11.80
N ASP A 132 -10.84 7.90 11.97
CA ASP A 132 -11.70 7.48 10.85
C ASP A 132 -12.30 8.67 10.11
N ALA A 133 -12.78 9.67 10.85
CA ALA A 133 -13.32 10.91 10.28
C ALA A 133 -12.25 11.65 9.45
N PHE A 134 -11.03 11.77 9.99
CA PHE A 134 -9.89 12.31 9.25
C PHE A 134 -9.62 11.51 7.97
N ALA A 135 -9.58 10.17 8.05
CA ALA A 135 -9.29 9.32 6.89
C ALA A 135 -10.34 9.49 5.79
N ALA A 136 -11.61 9.58 6.15
CA ALA A 136 -12.71 9.81 5.22
C ALA A 136 -12.63 11.20 4.56
N ALA A 137 -12.37 12.24 5.34
CA ALA A 137 -12.21 13.61 4.84
C ALA A 137 -11.00 13.74 3.91
N HIS A 138 -9.86 13.17 4.31
CA HIS A 138 -8.63 13.17 3.52
C HIS A 138 -8.77 12.35 2.22
N GLU A 139 -9.51 11.23 2.24
CA GLU A 139 -9.89 10.53 1.02
C GLU A 139 -10.77 11.38 0.10
N GLN A 140 -11.74 12.09 0.66
CA GLN A 140 -12.63 12.94 -0.14
C GLN A 140 -11.87 14.11 -0.75
N GLN A 141 -11.01 14.79 0.01
CA GLN A 141 -10.14 15.84 -0.51
C GLN A 141 -9.21 15.33 -1.62
N GLN A 142 -8.66 14.12 -1.47
CA GLN A 142 -7.93 13.47 -2.55
C GLN A 142 -8.79 13.19 -3.79
N ARG A 143 -10.08 12.92 -3.62
CA ARG A 143 -11.00 12.76 -4.75
C ARG A 143 -11.31 14.11 -5.41
N ASP A 144 -11.50 15.15 -4.61
CA ASP A 144 -11.85 16.50 -5.08
C ASP A 144 -10.69 17.16 -5.83
N THR A 145 -9.44 16.82 -5.49
CA THR A 145 -8.24 17.27 -6.23
C THR A 145 -8.05 16.56 -7.57
N LEU A 146 -8.81 15.51 -7.86
CA LEU A 146 -8.73 14.84 -9.15
C LEU A 146 -9.33 15.71 -10.26
N THR A 147 -8.67 15.75 -11.40
CA THR A 147 -9.11 16.50 -12.59
C THR A 147 -10.52 16.10 -13.02
N LYS A 148 -11.37 17.10 -13.32
CA LYS A 148 -12.76 16.89 -13.77
C LYS A 148 -12.80 15.94 -14.98
N ILE A 149 -13.65 14.93 -14.91
CA ILE A 149 -13.85 13.96 -15.99
C ILE A 149 -14.82 14.58 -17.02
N ASP A 150 -14.44 14.49 -18.29
CA ASP A 150 -15.30 14.83 -19.42
C ASP A 150 -16.24 13.66 -19.75
N TYR A 151 -17.53 13.82 -19.43
CA TYR A 151 -18.59 12.86 -19.71
C TYR A 151 -19.28 13.07 -21.06
N THR A 152 -18.73 13.91 -21.94
CA THR A 152 -19.29 14.12 -23.28
C THR A 152 -18.89 13.00 -24.25
N GLY A 153 -19.67 12.84 -25.32
CA GLY A 153 -19.46 11.85 -26.38
C GLY A 153 -20.27 10.57 -26.21
N ASP A 154 -20.26 9.71 -27.24
CA ASP A 154 -20.98 8.43 -27.21
C ASP A 154 -20.28 7.45 -26.25
N PRO A 155 -20.98 6.88 -25.25
CA PRO A 155 -20.42 5.90 -24.34
C PRO A 155 -19.73 4.70 -25.02
N ASP A 156 -20.15 4.35 -26.24
CA ASP A 156 -19.66 3.20 -27.00
C ASP A 156 -18.52 3.56 -27.98
N ASP A 157 -18.17 4.84 -28.12
CA ASP A 157 -17.03 5.26 -28.94
C ASP A 157 -15.71 4.65 -28.45
N LEU A 158 -15.00 4.00 -29.37
CA LEU A 158 -13.68 3.44 -29.10
C LEU A 158 -12.61 4.51 -29.09
N VAL A 159 -12.12 4.84 -27.89
CA VAL A 159 -11.12 5.88 -27.64
C VAL A 159 -9.72 5.32 -27.45
N THR A 160 -8.72 6.10 -27.85
CA THR A 160 -7.30 5.77 -27.65
C THR A 160 -6.86 6.13 -26.24
N LYS A 161 -5.67 5.63 -25.84
CA LYS A 161 -4.99 6.07 -24.62
C LYS A 161 -4.86 7.60 -24.50
N ALA A 162 -4.61 8.28 -25.62
CA ALA A 162 -4.45 9.73 -25.64
C ALA A 162 -5.78 10.46 -25.44
N ASP A 163 -6.86 9.92 -26.00
CA ASP A 163 -8.22 10.44 -25.80
C ASP A 163 -8.67 10.23 -24.36
N ILE A 164 -8.38 9.06 -23.77
CA ILE A 164 -8.66 8.79 -22.36
C ILE A 164 -7.93 9.79 -21.47
N ALA A 165 -6.65 10.06 -21.73
CA ALA A 165 -5.90 11.06 -20.97
C ALA A 165 -6.57 12.44 -21.02
N ARG A 166 -7.11 12.86 -22.17
CA ARG A 166 -7.91 14.08 -22.27
C ARG A 166 -9.23 14.00 -21.49
N ILE A 167 -9.97 12.89 -21.62
CA ILE A 167 -11.24 12.64 -20.91
C ILE A 167 -11.07 12.76 -19.39
N VAL A 168 -9.96 12.25 -18.86
CA VAL A 168 -9.69 12.31 -17.41
C VAL A 168 -8.96 13.58 -16.96
N GLY A 169 -8.70 14.51 -17.88
CA GLY A 169 -8.07 15.81 -17.62
C GLY A 169 -6.55 15.76 -17.40
N TYR A 170 -5.86 14.71 -17.83
CA TYR A 170 -4.40 14.69 -17.82
C TYR A 170 -3.82 15.60 -18.90
N ARG A 171 -2.78 16.37 -18.54
CA ARG A 171 -2.05 17.27 -19.45
C ARG A 171 -1.32 16.52 -20.57
N SER A 172 -0.98 15.24 -20.35
CA SER A 172 -0.26 14.42 -21.32
C SER A 172 -0.68 12.94 -21.24
N PRO A 173 -0.79 12.23 -22.38
CA PRO A 173 -0.98 10.77 -22.39
C PRO A 173 0.09 9.99 -21.64
N THR A 174 1.30 10.55 -21.51
CA THR A 174 2.39 9.95 -20.76
C THR A 174 2.09 9.83 -19.26
N ASN A 175 1.28 10.74 -18.71
CA ASN A 175 0.89 10.69 -17.29
C ASN A 175 0.04 9.45 -16.99
N LEU A 176 -0.67 8.92 -17.99
CA LEU A 176 -1.42 7.69 -17.87
C LEU A 176 -0.49 6.47 -17.65
N ASN A 177 0.75 6.49 -18.17
CA ASN A 177 1.69 5.34 -18.14
C ASN A 177 2.03 4.84 -16.73
N LYS A 178 1.92 5.70 -15.72
CA LYS A 178 2.27 5.39 -14.32
C LYS A 178 1.08 5.53 -13.38
N SER A 179 -0.14 5.48 -13.94
CA SER A 179 -1.38 5.70 -13.19
C SER A 179 -2.10 4.38 -12.95
N SER A 180 -2.73 4.25 -11.78
CA SER A 180 -3.66 3.15 -11.48
C SER A 180 -4.83 3.08 -12.45
N LEU A 181 -5.14 4.20 -13.12
CA LEU A 181 -6.12 4.26 -14.19
C LEU A 181 -5.72 3.40 -15.38
N LEU A 182 -4.44 3.40 -15.78
CA LEU A 182 -3.98 2.54 -16.88
C LEU A 182 -4.04 1.07 -16.49
N ASP A 183 -3.65 0.71 -15.28
CA ASP A 183 -3.73 -0.68 -14.81
C ASP A 183 -5.18 -1.19 -14.92
N ARG A 184 -6.13 -0.37 -14.46
CA ARG A 184 -7.56 -0.68 -14.57
C ARG A 184 -8.07 -0.76 -16.01
N LEU A 185 -7.58 0.09 -16.89
CA LEU A 185 -7.92 0.04 -18.32
C LEU A 185 -7.37 -1.23 -18.97
N LEU A 186 -6.17 -1.67 -18.61
CA LEU A 186 -5.60 -2.91 -19.14
C LEU A 186 -6.41 -4.13 -18.69
N GLU A 187 -6.84 -4.18 -17.42
CA GLU A 187 -7.73 -5.23 -16.91
C GLU A 187 -9.08 -5.27 -17.65
N LEU A 188 -9.62 -4.10 -18.00
CA LEU A 188 -10.91 -3.97 -18.67
C LEU A 188 -10.80 -4.01 -20.20
N ASN A 189 -9.59 -4.16 -20.74
CA ASN A 189 -9.40 -4.18 -22.19
C ASN A 189 -9.97 -5.46 -22.78
N LYS A 190 -10.62 -5.33 -23.95
CA LYS A 190 -11.10 -6.49 -24.68
C LYS A 190 -10.45 -6.57 -26.07
N PRO A 191 -9.91 -7.74 -26.49
CA PRO A 191 -9.21 -7.88 -27.76
C PRO A 191 -9.98 -7.36 -28.98
N GLU A 192 -11.30 -7.54 -29.00
CA GLU A 192 -12.20 -7.13 -30.08
C GLU A 192 -12.27 -5.62 -30.31
N HIS A 193 -11.93 -4.81 -29.30
CA HIS A 193 -11.89 -3.35 -29.46
C HIS A 193 -10.58 -2.88 -30.09
N ASN A 194 -9.54 -3.71 -30.08
CA ASN A 194 -8.22 -3.29 -30.52
C ASN A 194 -8.15 -3.19 -32.05
N THR A 195 -7.37 -2.23 -32.54
CA THR A 195 -7.11 -2.05 -33.98
C THR A 195 -5.69 -2.49 -34.32
N THR A 196 -5.50 -3.26 -35.38
CA THR A 196 -4.18 -3.67 -35.87
C THR A 196 -3.71 -2.71 -36.95
N THR A 197 -2.48 -2.20 -36.84
CA THR A 197 -1.88 -1.36 -37.90
C THR A 197 -1.41 -2.21 -39.08
N PRO A 198 -1.21 -1.62 -40.27
CA PRO A 198 -0.61 -2.34 -41.41
C PRO A 198 0.75 -3.00 -41.11
N SER A 199 1.49 -2.47 -40.14
CA SER A 199 2.74 -3.04 -39.64
C SER A 199 2.58 -4.20 -38.63
N GLY A 200 1.35 -4.69 -38.42
CA GLY A 200 1.05 -5.76 -37.46
C GLY A 200 1.00 -5.33 -35.99
N ARG A 201 1.18 -4.04 -35.68
CA ARG A 201 1.17 -3.55 -34.31
C ARG A 201 -0.26 -3.37 -33.81
N THR A 202 -0.58 -4.00 -32.68
CA THR A 202 -1.87 -3.81 -32.01
C THR A 202 -1.92 -2.46 -31.31
N ARG A 203 -2.99 -1.69 -31.57
CA ARG A 203 -3.31 -0.45 -30.85
C ARG A 203 -4.56 -0.68 -30.00
N MET A 204 -4.37 -0.57 -28.70
CA MET A 204 -5.46 -0.74 -27.74
C MET A 204 -6.49 0.39 -27.84
N ARG A 205 -7.76 0.03 -27.63
CA ARG A 205 -8.90 0.94 -27.59
C ARG A 205 -9.87 0.50 -26.50
N TRP A 206 -10.62 1.47 -26.00
CA TRP A 206 -11.65 1.23 -24.99
C TRP A 206 -12.89 2.03 -25.33
N PRO A 207 -14.11 1.51 -25.08
CA PRO A 207 -15.31 2.33 -25.07
C PRO A 207 -15.16 3.50 -24.08
N ARG A 208 -15.71 4.68 -24.39
CA ARG A 208 -15.70 5.85 -23.47
C ARG A 208 -16.25 5.51 -22.09
N ARG A 209 -17.32 4.70 -22.02
CA ARG A 209 -17.89 4.22 -20.74
C ARG A 209 -16.88 3.47 -19.86
N THR A 210 -15.94 2.75 -20.48
CA THR A 210 -14.88 2.05 -19.75
C THR A 210 -13.88 3.04 -19.16
N ALA A 211 -13.57 4.11 -19.89
CA ALA A 211 -12.73 5.20 -19.39
C ALA A 211 -13.37 5.92 -18.21
N TRP A 212 -14.67 6.24 -18.29
CA TRP A 212 -15.42 6.84 -17.18
C TRP A 212 -15.45 5.94 -15.95
N LYS A 213 -15.82 4.67 -16.12
CA LYS A 213 -15.83 3.68 -15.03
C LYS A 213 -14.45 3.54 -14.37
N ALA A 214 -13.39 3.48 -15.17
CA ALA A 214 -12.04 3.39 -14.63
C ALA A 214 -11.61 4.68 -13.92
N ALA A 215 -12.02 5.85 -14.44
CA ALA A 215 -11.76 7.15 -13.84
C ALA A 215 -12.55 7.39 -12.54
N GLU A 216 -13.78 6.91 -12.42
CA GLU A 216 -14.55 6.98 -11.17
C GLU A 216 -13.95 6.11 -10.07
N GLN A 217 -13.30 5.02 -10.45
CA GLN A 217 -12.59 4.11 -9.55
C GLN A 217 -11.18 4.60 -9.22
N ARG A 218 -10.76 5.76 -9.74
CA ARG A 218 -9.42 6.29 -9.47
C ARG A 218 -9.33 6.68 -8.00
N THR A 219 -8.42 6.04 -7.29
CA THR A 219 -7.91 6.57 -6.02
C THR A 219 -7.00 7.74 -6.36
N GLY A 220 -6.97 8.81 -5.55
CA GLY A 220 -6.19 10.05 -5.74
C GLY A 220 -4.67 9.91 -5.93
N ARG A 221 -4.15 8.75 -6.33
CA ARG A 221 -2.75 8.48 -6.60
C ARG A 221 -2.26 9.24 -7.83
N THR A 222 -1.85 10.48 -7.62
CA THR A 222 -0.69 11.06 -8.30
C THR A 222 0.56 10.70 -7.50
N GLY A 223 0.93 9.41 -7.52
CA GLY A 223 2.03 8.89 -6.72
C GLY A 223 2.64 7.65 -7.37
N ARG A 224 3.94 7.47 -7.13
CA ARG A 224 4.79 6.40 -7.65
C ARG A 224 4.10 5.02 -7.57
N PRO A 225 4.23 4.15 -8.59
CA PRO A 225 3.57 2.84 -8.60
C PRO A 225 3.85 2.05 -7.31
N PRO A 226 2.84 1.37 -6.74
CA PRO A 226 3.10 0.39 -5.68
C PRO A 226 4.03 -0.69 -6.25
N GLY A 227 5.15 -0.95 -5.57
CA GLY A 227 6.21 -1.85 -6.05
C GLY A 227 7.61 -1.22 -6.15
N THR A 228 7.78 0.04 -5.75
CA THR A 228 9.12 0.65 -5.60
C THR A 228 9.54 0.89 -4.15
N THR A 229 8.91 0.22 -3.19
CA THR A 229 9.56 0.02 -1.89
C THR A 229 10.70 -0.96 -2.16
N ARG A 230 11.95 -0.53 -1.95
CA ARG A 230 13.10 -1.43 -2.06
C ARG A 230 12.87 -2.54 -1.04
N VAL A 231 12.71 -3.77 -1.50
CA VAL A 231 12.63 -4.93 -0.61
C VAL A 231 14.07 -5.24 -0.21
N ILE A 232 14.36 -5.10 1.08
CA ILE A 232 15.67 -5.46 1.64
C ILE A 232 15.61 -6.95 1.95
N ASP A 233 16.48 -7.74 1.33
CA ASP A 233 16.63 -9.15 1.66
C ASP A 233 17.38 -9.27 3.00
N ARG A 234 16.68 -9.78 4.02
CA ARG A 234 17.22 -10.03 5.36
C ARG A 234 17.60 -11.49 5.60
N SER A 235 17.63 -12.32 4.55
CA SER A 235 18.12 -13.69 4.65
C SER A 235 19.64 -13.76 4.58
N GLY A 236 20.20 -14.89 5.04
CA GLY A 236 21.65 -15.16 5.04
C GLY A 236 22.33 -14.90 6.39
N ASP A 237 23.59 -15.28 6.46
CA ASP A 237 24.41 -15.10 7.66
C ASP A 237 24.78 -13.60 7.81
N PRO A 238 24.48 -12.96 8.96
CA PRO A 238 24.81 -11.55 9.20
C PRO A 238 26.30 -11.22 9.01
N ASP A 239 27.20 -12.17 9.28
CA ASP A 239 28.64 -12.01 9.16
C ASP A 239 29.19 -12.38 7.78
N GLU A 240 28.35 -12.87 6.86
CA GLU A 240 28.73 -13.16 5.48
C GLU A 240 29.17 -11.89 4.75
N LEU A 241 30.39 -11.92 4.23
CA LEU A 241 30.94 -10.88 3.37
C LEU A 241 30.44 -11.05 1.94
N VAL A 242 29.61 -10.11 1.49
CA VAL A 242 29.03 -10.08 0.15
C VAL A 242 29.69 -9.02 -0.72
N ASP A 243 29.77 -9.29 -2.03
CA ASP A 243 30.32 -8.33 -3.00
C ASP A 243 29.31 -7.23 -3.35
N ALA A 244 29.71 -6.29 -4.23
CA ALA A 244 28.87 -5.17 -4.60
C ALA A 244 27.59 -5.58 -5.36
N THR A 245 27.63 -6.69 -6.10
CA THR A 245 26.47 -7.21 -6.83
C THR A 245 25.46 -7.77 -5.85
N GLU A 246 25.92 -8.61 -4.94
CA GLU A 246 25.09 -9.20 -3.90
C GLU A 246 24.59 -8.13 -2.90
N ALA A 247 25.40 -7.11 -2.60
CA ALA A 247 24.97 -5.97 -1.80
C ALA A 247 23.82 -5.18 -2.46
N THR A 248 23.80 -5.06 -3.80
CA THR A 248 22.66 -4.44 -4.50
C THR A 248 21.41 -5.28 -4.42
N ARG A 249 21.55 -6.60 -4.51
CA ARG A 249 20.44 -7.54 -4.36
C ARG A 249 19.87 -7.45 -2.94
N VAL A 250 20.74 -7.49 -1.92
CA VAL A 250 20.38 -7.38 -0.51
C VAL A 250 19.63 -6.09 -0.20
N LEU A 251 20.03 -4.96 -0.79
CA LEU A 251 19.41 -3.66 -0.55
C LEU A 251 18.30 -3.28 -1.55
N GLY A 252 17.95 -4.17 -2.49
CA GLY A 252 16.90 -3.94 -3.47
C GLY A 252 17.23 -2.85 -4.51
N TYR A 253 18.51 -2.64 -4.82
CA TYR A 253 18.95 -1.76 -5.91
C TYR A 253 19.05 -2.52 -7.23
N LYS A 254 18.66 -1.85 -8.32
CA LYS A 254 18.74 -2.44 -9.67
C LYS A 254 20.16 -2.56 -10.23
N ARG A 255 21.14 -1.81 -9.71
CA ARG A 255 22.52 -1.70 -10.24
C ARG A 255 23.48 -1.27 -9.14
N VAL A 256 24.75 -1.71 -9.24
CA VAL A 256 25.86 -1.30 -8.33
C VAL A 256 26.05 0.21 -8.29
N ALA A 257 25.90 0.88 -9.44
CA ALA A 257 25.97 2.34 -9.52
C ALA A 257 24.93 3.07 -8.66
N ASN A 258 23.85 2.40 -8.27
CA ASN A 258 22.78 2.98 -7.44
C ASN A 258 23.02 2.78 -5.93
N LEU A 259 24.11 2.11 -5.53
CA LEU A 259 24.47 2.03 -4.12
C LEU A 259 24.77 3.44 -3.56
N PRO A 260 24.32 3.76 -2.33
CA PRO A 260 24.65 5.01 -1.68
C PRO A 260 26.15 5.24 -1.63
N GLN A 261 26.56 6.49 -1.81
CA GLN A 261 27.99 6.84 -1.79
C GLN A 261 28.60 6.54 -0.41
N ALA A 262 27.89 6.87 0.68
CA ALA A 262 28.29 6.56 2.05
C ALA A 262 28.59 5.07 2.27
N LEU A 263 27.77 4.17 1.71
CA LEU A 263 28.00 2.73 1.79
C LEU A 263 29.21 2.29 0.95
N ARG A 264 29.40 2.90 -0.23
CA ARG A 264 30.55 2.61 -1.10
C ARG A 264 31.88 3.01 -0.48
N ASP A 265 31.87 4.02 0.39
CA ASP A 265 33.05 4.57 1.05
C ASP A 265 33.37 3.86 2.38
N GLN A 266 32.47 3.00 2.87
CA GLN A 266 32.63 2.26 4.14
C GLN A 266 32.36 0.75 3.97
N PRO A 267 33.19 0.01 3.20
CA PRO A 267 33.12 -1.44 3.18
C PRO A 267 33.75 -2.06 4.44
N ASP A 268 33.23 -3.21 4.86
CA ASP A 268 33.78 -3.98 5.98
C ASP A 268 35.14 -4.60 5.63
N GLU A 269 35.38 -4.90 4.35
CA GLU A 269 36.68 -5.32 3.82
C GLU A 269 37.12 -4.39 2.68
N GLN A 270 38.24 -3.68 2.89
CA GLN A 270 38.84 -2.84 1.86
C GLN A 270 39.73 -3.68 0.93
N GLY A 271 39.39 -3.69 -0.36
CA GLY A 271 40.15 -4.35 -1.42
C GLY A 271 39.33 -4.42 -2.72
N PRO A 272 39.91 -4.78 -3.87
CA PRO A 272 39.15 -5.18 -5.05
C PRO A 272 38.94 -6.71 -5.05
N PRO A 273 37.70 -7.22 -4.87
CA PRO A 273 36.43 -6.50 -4.73
C PRO A 273 36.15 -6.03 -3.30
N ARG A 274 35.47 -4.90 -3.17
CA ARG A 274 34.97 -4.39 -1.88
C ARG A 274 33.89 -5.33 -1.38
N LYS A 275 33.87 -5.57 -0.06
CA LYS A 275 32.86 -6.44 0.55
C LYS A 275 32.21 -5.79 1.75
N TRP A 276 30.97 -6.21 2.01
CA TRP A 276 30.17 -5.76 3.13
C TRP A 276 29.59 -6.97 3.85
N LYS A 277 29.53 -6.91 5.16
CA LYS A 277 28.72 -7.84 5.95
C LYS A 277 27.24 -7.56 5.69
N ARG A 278 26.42 -8.62 5.63
CA ARG A 278 24.96 -8.45 5.53
C ARG A 278 24.39 -7.59 6.67
N ALA A 279 24.92 -7.72 7.89
CA ALA A 279 24.54 -6.89 9.03
C ALA A 279 24.79 -5.39 8.81
N THR A 280 25.90 -5.02 8.17
CA THR A 280 26.26 -3.63 7.82
C THR A 280 25.29 -3.09 6.77
N LEU A 281 24.93 -3.89 5.77
CA LEU A 281 23.92 -3.53 4.77
C LEU A 281 22.56 -3.29 5.41
N TRP A 282 22.09 -4.18 6.29
CA TRP A 282 20.80 -4.03 6.97
C TRP A 282 20.75 -2.82 7.90
N SER A 283 21.85 -2.55 8.62
CA SER A 283 21.98 -1.38 9.48
C SER A 283 21.92 -0.08 8.68
N HIS A 284 22.63 -0.01 7.55
CA HIS A 284 22.53 1.13 6.63
C HIS A 284 21.10 1.32 6.10
N ALA A 285 20.44 0.23 5.72
CA ALA A 285 19.04 0.27 5.28
C ALA A 285 18.12 0.85 6.36
N ALA A 286 18.27 0.39 7.62
CA ALA A 286 17.50 0.87 8.77
C ALA A 286 17.72 2.37 9.04
N SER A 287 18.97 2.85 8.99
CA SER A 287 19.28 4.27 9.16
C SER A 287 18.75 5.15 8.02
N SER A 288 18.76 4.65 6.78
CA SER A 288 18.26 5.38 5.61
C SER A 288 16.72 5.46 5.52
N THR A 289 15.99 4.73 6.38
CA THR A 289 14.53 4.82 6.47
C THR A 289 14.06 5.80 7.57
N ALA A 290 15.00 6.37 8.33
CA ALA A 290 14.77 7.30 9.43
C ALA A 290 15.01 8.79 9.05
N GLU A 291 15.26 9.07 7.77
CA GLU A 291 15.47 10.41 7.18
C GLU A 291 14.34 10.73 6.17
#